data_AF-A0A347VQ04-F1
#
_entry.id   AF-A0A347VQ04-F1
#
_cell.length_a   1.000
_cell.length_b   1.000
_cell.length_c   1.000
_cell.angle_alpha   90.00
_cell.angle_beta   90.00
_cell.angle_gamma   90.00
#
_symmetry.space_group_name_H-M   'P 1'
#
loop_
_entity.id
_entity.type
_entity.pdbx_description
1 polymer ?
#
loop_
_entity_poly.entity_id
_entity_poly.type
_entity_poly.pdbx_seq_one_letter_code
_entity_poly.pdbx_strand_id
1 'polypeptide(L)'
;MFLNTLSESDKTSFLELAHHLAWSSGDVSEREKAVIKSYCDEMQVQDILYDEKKFNLDETLSRISAKKDQRIITLEILALILSEHNLNLDSMYEAEKEVLNAITTHFNITPHLLNVYVEWSKTMLSLARQGESLIEL
;
A
#
# COMPACT_ATOMS: atom_id res chain seq x y z
N MET A 1 2.86 -8.79 -0.11
CA MET A 1 2.57 -10.16 -0.61
C MET A 1 1.76 -10.10 -1.92
N PHE A 2 1.90 -11.12 -2.77
CA PHE A 2 1.32 -11.21 -4.12
C PHE A 2 1.78 -10.15 -5.15
N LEU A 3 2.62 -9.20 -4.75
CA LEU A 3 3.12 -8.12 -5.61
C LEU A 3 3.98 -8.68 -6.74
N ASN A 4 4.67 -9.80 -6.50
CA ASN A 4 5.40 -10.53 -7.52
C ASN A 4 4.53 -11.03 -8.69
N THR A 5 3.20 -11.08 -8.52
CA THR A 5 2.26 -11.53 -9.57
C THR A 5 1.68 -10.38 -10.41
N LEU A 6 2.05 -9.14 -10.11
CA LEU A 6 1.67 -7.96 -10.88
C LEU A 6 2.43 -7.92 -12.21
N SER A 7 1.82 -7.28 -13.20
CA SER A 7 2.52 -6.91 -14.44
C SER A 7 3.60 -5.86 -14.16
N GLU A 8 4.62 -5.74 -15.02
CA GLU A 8 5.67 -4.72 -14.84
C GLU A 8 5.11 -3.28 -14.79
N SER A 9 4.08 -2.99 -15.57
CA SER A 9 3.39 -1.69 -15.53
C SER A 9 2.62 -1.47 -14.23
N ASP A 10 2.02 -2.51 -13.67
CA ASP A 10 1.29 -2.41 -12.40
C ASP A 10 2.23 -2.36 -11.20
N LYS A 11 3.40 -3.02 -11.26
CA LYS A 11 4.46 -2.86 -10.25
C LYS A 11 4.93 -1.41 -10.17
N THR A 12 5.15 -0.78 -11.33
CA THR A 12 5.54 0.64 -11.41
C THR A 12 4.43 1.53 -10.83
N SER A 13 3.18 1.31 -11.26
CA SER A 13 2.03 2.09 -10.78
C SER A 13 1.79 1.91 -9.28
N PHE A 14 2.03 0.70 -8.75
CA PHE A 14 1.97 0.42 -7.32
C PHE A 14 3.03 1.17 -6.54
N LEU A 15 4.29 1.20 -7.00
CA LEU A 15 5.35 1.96 -6.32
C LEU A 15 5.08 3.46 -6.34
N GLU A 16 4.56 4.00 -7.43
CA GLU A 16 4.15 5.41 -7.51
C GLU A 16 3.07 5.74 -6.48
N LEU A 17 2.07 4.86 -6.31
CA LEU A 17 1.02 4.98 -5.29
C LEU A 17 1.59 4.88 -3.87
N ALA A 18 2.45 3.89 -3.62
CA ALA A 18 3.03 3.65 -2.29
C ALA A 18 3.89 4.83 -1.84
N HIS A 19 4.73 5.37 -2.73
CA HIS A 19 5.51 6.58 -2.44
C HIS A 19 4.64 7.80 -2.25
N HIS A 20 3.63 8.01 -3.10
CA HIS A 20 2.71 9.13 -2.93
C HIS A 20 2.00 9.09 -1.58
N LEU A 21 1.50 7.91 -1.18
CA LEU A 21 0.85 7.71 0.11
C LEU A 21 1.79 8.03 1.26
N ALA A 22 3.01 7.50 1.25
CA ALA A 22 3.98 7.73 2.30
C ALA A 22 4.43 9.21 2.39
N TRP A 23 4.53 9.90 1.24
CA TRP A 23 4.82 11.33 1.20
C TRP A 23 3.65 12.23 1.63
N SER A 24 2.42 11.72 1.58
CA SER A 24 1.20 12.51 1.85
C SER A 24 1.11 13.02 3.29
N SER A 25 1.84 12.41 4.22
CA SER A 25 1.98 12.84 5.62
C SER A 25 3.00 13.99 5.82
N GLY A 26 3.79 14.30 4.78
CA GLY A 26 4.81 15.36 4.76
C GLY A 26 6.24 14.89 5.06
N ASP A 27 6.44 13.70 5.62
CA ASP A 27 7.74 13.05 5.77
C ASP A 27 7.58 11.52 5.75
N VAL A 28 8.51 10.84 5.08
CA VAL A 28 8.47 9.37 4.95
C VAL A 28 9.20 8.74 6.13
N SER A 29 8.47 7.98 6.94
CA SER A 29 8.99 7.33 8.14
C SER A 29 9.97 6.20 7.78
N GLU A 30 10.88 5.83 8.70
CA GLU A 30 11.76 4.67 8.50
C GLU A 30 10.96 3.37 8.36
N ARG A 31 9.77 3.29 8.97
CA ARG A 31 8.88 2.15 8.85
C ARG A 31 8.29 2.07 7.44
N GLU A 32 7.85 3.18 6.88
CA GLU A 32 7.36 3.23 5.49
C GLU A 32 8.47 2.89 4.50
N LYS A 33 9.69 3.42 4.68
CA LYS A 33 10.86 3.05 3.87
C LYS A 33 11.14 1.56 3.92
N ALA A 34 11.11 0.96 5.11
CA ALA A 34 11.34 -0.48 5.28
C ALA A 34 10.25 -1.31 4.57
N VAL A 35 8.99 -0.92 4.68
CA VAL A 35 7.86 -1.58 4.01
C VAL A 35 7.98 -1.44 2.48
N ILE A 36 8.22 -0.23 1.95
CA ILE A 36 8.41 -0.02 0.51
C ILE A 36 9.60 -0.82 -0.01
N LYS A 37 10.71 -0.88 0.76
CA LYS A 37 11.85 -1.73 0.40
C LYS A 37 11.45 -3.21 0.30
N SER A 38 10.66 -3.71 1.26
CA SER A 38 10.15 -5.09 1.21
C SER A 38 9.27 -5.35 -0.02
N TYR A 39 8.51 -4.34 -0.46
CA TYR A 39 7.73 -4.44 -1.69
C TYR A 39 8.64 -4.58 -2.92
N CYS A 40 9.69 -3.76 -3.01
CA CYS A 40 10.69 -3.87 -4.08
C CYS A 40 11.35 -5.25 -4.10
N ASP A 41 11.75 -5.76 -2.93
CA ASP A 41 12.37 -7.09 -2.78
C ASP A 41 11.40 -8.19 -3.25
N GLU A 42 10.13 -8.11 -2.85
CA GLU A 42 9.10 -9.08 -3.25
C GLU A 42 8.83 -9.05 -4.77
N MET A 43 8.70 -7.86 -5.34
CA MET A 43 8.47 -7.66 -6.77
C MET A 43 9.70 -7.96 -7.64
N GLN A 44 10.87 -8.08 -7.02
CA GLN A 44 12.18 -8.21 -7.66
C GLN A 44 12.51 -7.03 -8.59
N VAL A 45 12.22 -5.81 -8.13
CA VAL A 45 12.47 -4.57 -8.87
C VAL A 45 13.33 -3.62 -8.05
N GLN A 46 13.97 -2.67 -8.73
CA GLN A 46 14.58 -1.52 -8.04
C GLN A 46 13.49 -0.53 -7.64
N ASP A 47 13.77 0.25 -6.60
CA ASP A 47 12.90 1.35 -6.22
C ASP A 47 12.90 2.45 -7.28
N ILE A 48 11.86 3.29 -7.26
CA ILE A 48 11.66 4.39 -8.21
C ILE A 48 12.13 5.72 -7.62
N LEU A 49 12.51 6.64 -8.51
CA LEU A 49 12.66 8.05 -8.13
C LEU A 49 11.29 8.71 -8.20
N TYR A 50 10.60 8.76 -7.05
CA TYR A 50 9.31 9.42 -6.93
C TYR A 50 9.43 10.95 -7.04
N ASP A 51 8.57 11.56 -7.85
CA ASP A 51 8.47 13.02 -8.04
C ASP A 51 7.02 13.46 -7.88
N GLU A 52 6.69 13.99 -6.69
CA GLU A 52 5.34 14.46 -6.33
C GLU A 52 4.78 15.45 -7.37
N LYS A 53 5.63 16.30 -7.97
CA LYS A 53 5.19 17.30 -8.94
C LYS A 53 4.74 16.72 -10.28
N LYS A 54 5.16 15.48 -10.58
CA LYS A 54 4.78 14.76 -11.79
C LYS A 54 3.73 13.69 -11.54
N PHE A 55 3.46 13.36 -10.28
CA PHE A 55 2.53 12.31 -9.93
C PHE A 55 1.09 12.73 -10.24
N ASN A 56 0.32 11.80 -10.81
CA ASN A 56 -1.11 11.97 -11.03
C ASN A 56 -1.85 10.72 -10.54
N LEU A 57 -2.65 10.88 -9.49
CA LEU A 57 -3.35 9.78 -8.84
C LEU A 57 -4.34 9.08 -9.79
N ASP A 58 -5.19 9.85 -10.47
CA ASP A 58 -6.22 9.30 -11.37
C ASP A 58 -5.62 8.56 -12.57
N GLU A 59 -4.56 9.11 -13.17
CA GLU A 59 -3.85 8.46 -14.27
C GLU A 59 -3.21 7.15 -13.82
N THR A 60 -2.56 7.16 -12.64
CA THR A 60 -1.91 5.98 -12.07
C THR A 60 -2.91 4.88 -11.77
N LEU A 61 -4.05 5.20 -11.17
CA LEU A 61 -5.14 4.25 -10.92
C LEU A 61 -5.74 3.72 -12.23
N SER A 62 -5.82 4.56 -13.26
CA SER A 62 -6.38 4.18 -14.57
C SER A 62 -5.49 3.20 -15.36
N ARG A 63 -4.17 3.15 -15.08
CA ARG A 63 -3.27 2.13 -15.66
C ARG A 63 -3.57 0.72 -15.13
N ILE A 64 -4.07 0.62 -13.89
CA ILE A 64 -4.34 -0.65 -13.20
C ILE A 64 -5.72 -1.18 -13.62
N SER A 65 -5.76 -1.93 -14.71
CA SER A 65 -7.02 -2.39 -15.31
C SER A 65 -7.50 -3.74 -14.79
N ALA A 66 -6.60 -4.65 -14.43
CA ALA A 66 -6.96 -6.00 -14.04
C ALA A 66 -7.56 -6.04 -12.63
N LYS A 67 -8.75 -6.63 -12.49
CA LYS A 67 -9.44 -6.74 -11.19
C LYS A 67 -8.65 -7.51 -10.13
N LYS A 68 -7.81 -8.47 -10.55
CA LYS A 68 -6.89 -9.17 -9.65
C LYS A 68 -5.87 -8.19 -9.05
N ASP A 69 -5.26 -7.37 -9.90
CA ASP A 69 -4.18 -6.47 -9.53
C ASP A 69 -4.70 -5.29 -8.69
N GLN A 70 -5.89 -4.76 -9.02
CA GLN A 70 -6.60 -3.78 -8.17
C GLN A 70 -6.78 -4.27 -6.73
N ARG A 71 -7.11 -5.56 -6.53
CA ARG A 71 -7.29 -6.15 -5.20
C ARG A 71 -5.96 -6.31 -4.46
N ILE A 72 -4.93 -6.80 -5.16
CA ILE A 72 -3.57 -6.94 -4.61
C ILE A 72 -3.08 -5.57 -4.14
N ILE A 73 -3.16 -4.56 -5.01
CA ILE A 73 -2.72 -3.20 -4.70
C ILE A 73 -3.50 -2.62 -3.52
N THR A 74 -4.82 -2.83 -3.45
CA THR A 74 -5.61 -2.36 -2.31
C THR A 74 -5.15 -2.99 -1.00
N LEU A 75 -4.89 -4.30 -0.98
CA LEU A 75 -4.40 -5.01 0.22
C LEU A 75 -3.03 -4.49 0.68
N GLU A 76 -2.11 -4.29 -0.25
CA GLU A 76 -0.74 -3.88 0.06
C GLU A 76 -0.67 -2.39 0.44
N ILE A 77 -1.53 -1.53 -0.13
CA ILE A 77 -1.69 -0.15 0.33
C ILE A 77 -2.25 -0.12 1.77
N LEU A 78 -3.24 -0.95 2.09
CA LEU A 78 -3.74 -1.04 3.47
C LEU A 78 -2.66 -1.54 4.43
N ALA A 79 -1.83 -2.49 4.02
CA ALA A 79 -0.72 -2.97 4.83
C ALA A 79 0.30 -1.85 5.13
N LEU A 80 0.59 -0.98 4.14
CA LEU A 80 1.46 0.19 4.33
C LEU A 80 0.87 1.15 5.38
N ILE A 81 -0.38 1.56 5.19
CA ILE A 81 -1.11 2.45 6.12
C ILE A 81 -1.14 1.87 7.53
N LEU A 82 -1.57 0.61 7.67
CA LEU A 82 -1.73 -0.03 8.98
C LEU A 82 -0.38 -0.28 9.66
N SER A 83 0.69 -0.47 8.90
CA SER A 83 2.04 -0.58 9.45
C SER A 83 2.42 0.72 10.14
N GLU A 84 2.26 1.86 9.47
CA GLU A 84 2.54 3.18 10.01
C GLU A 84 1.68 3.48 11.25
N HIS A 85 0.35 3.34 11.12
CA HIS A 85 -0.62 3.75 12.13
C HIS A 85 -0.93 2.70 13.21
N ASN A 86 0.01 1.79 13.49
CA ASN A 86 -0.12 0.76 14.53
C ASN A 86 -1.45 -0.02 14.47
N LEU A 87 -1.85 -0.43 13.26
CA LEU A 87 -3.08 -1.18 12.96
C LEU A 87 -4.40 -0.39 13.15
N ASN A 88 -4.35 0.95 13.25
CA ASN A 88 -5.54 1.79 13.41
C ASN A 88 -5.75 2.74 12.21
N LEU A 89 -6.84 2.54 11.45
CA LEU A 89 -7.19 3.44 10.34
C LEU A 89 -7.73 4.79 10.78
N ASP A 90 -8.29 4.90 11.99
CA ASP A 90 -8.84 6.19 12.46
C ASP A 90 -7.74 7.23 12.70
N SER A 91 -6.49 6.78 12.81
CA SER A 91 -5.29 7.60 13.03
C SER A 91 -4.65 8.14 11.74
N MET A 92 -5.20 7.80 10.56
CA MET A 92 -4.70 8.27 9.28
C MET A 92 -4.72 9.80 9.16
N TYR A 93 -3.73 10.33 8.46
CA TYR A 93 -3.73 11.71 7.99
C TYR A 93 -4.80 11.90 6.90
N GLU A 94 -5.35 13.12 6.78
CA GLU A 94 -6.41 13.40 5.79
C GLU A 94 -5.96 13.11 4.35
N ALA A 95 -4.71 13.42 4.00
CA ALA A 95 -4.18 13.15 2.66
C ALA A 95 -4.10 11.63 2.36
N GLU A 96 -3.78 10.78 3.34
CA GLU A 96 -3.82 9.32 3.15
C GLU A 96 -5.26 8.82 2.97
N LYS A 97 -6.22 9.41 3.68
CA LYS A 97 -7.65 9.09 3.52
C LYS A 97 -8.12 9.45 2.11
N GLU A 98 -7.67 10.58 1.56
CA GLU A 98 -7.97 10.97 0.18
C GLU A 98 -7.45 9.93 -0.82
N VAL A 99 -6.21 9.46 -0.66
CA VAL A 99 -5.64 8.41 -1.52
C VAL A 99 -6.42 7.09 -1.40
N LEU A 100 -6.74 6.64 -0.18
CA LEU A 100 -7.52 5.42 0.03
C LEU A 100 -8.95 5.54 -0.54
N ASN A 101 -9.58 6.71 -0.40
CA ASN A 101 -10.90 6.98 -0.97
C ASN A 101 -10.86 6.97 -2.51
N ALA A 102 -9.82 7.52 -3.12
CA ALA A 102 -9.63 7.47 -4.57
C ALA A 102 -9.45 6.02 -5.07
N ILE A 103 -8.60 5.23 -4.40
CA ILE A 103 -8.39 3.81 -4.71
C ILE A 103 -9.71 3.03 -4.64
N THR A 104 -10.42 3.15 -3.52
CA THR A 104 -11.66 2.38 -3.30
C THR A 104 -12.77 2.80 -4.26
N THR A 105 -12.87 4.09 -4.58
CA THR A 105 -13.82 4.61 -5.58
C THR A 105 -13.48 4.09 -6.97
N HIS A 106 -12.23 4.25 -7.41
CA HIS A 106 -11.79 3.88 -8.77
C HIS A 106 -11.88 2.37 -9.00
N PHE A 107 -11.43 1.58 -8.03
CA PHE A 107 -11.46 0.12 -8.12
C PHE A 107 -12.84 -0.49 -7.82
N ASN A 108 -13.81 0.33 -7.43
CA ASN A 108 -15.16 -0.05 -7.04
C ASN A 108 -15.16 -1.05 -5.87
N ILE A 109 -14.37 -0.75 -4.82
CA ILE A 109 -14.32 -1.53 -3.58
C ILE A 109 -15.46 -1.06 -2.68
N THR A 110 -16.38 -1.97 -2.36
CA THR A 110 -17.50 -1.65 -1.47
C THR A 110 -17.02 -1.48 -0.03
N PRO A 111 -17.72 -0.71 0.82
CA PRO A 111 -17.35 -0.56 2.23
C PRO A 111 -17.26 -1.89 2.98
N HIS A 112 -18.14 -2.85 2.66
CA HIS A 112 -18.08 -4.18 3.24
C HIS A 112 -16.80 -4.93 2.84
N LEU A 113 -16.41 -4.89 1.57
CA LEU A 113 -15.19 -5.53 1.09
C LEU A 113 -13.94 -4.85 1.65
N LEU A 114 -13.96 -3.52 1.76
CA LEU A 114 -12.89 -2.76 2.40
C LEU A 114 -12.67 -3.21 3.84
N ASN A 115 -13.74 -3.34 4.63
CA ASN A 115 -13.64 -3.84 6.00
C ASN A 115 -13.01 -5.24 6.07
N VAL A 116 -13.37 -6.14 5.15
CA VAL A 116 -12.73 -7.46 5.06
C VAL A 116 -11.22 -7.35 4.78
N TYR A 117 -10.81 -6.47 3.88
CA TYR A 117 -9.40 -6.25 3.54
C TYR A 117 -8.61 -5.66 4.71
N VAL A 118 -9.23 -4.73 5.45
CA VAL A 118 -8.64 -4.13 6.65
C VAL A 118 -8.39 -5.18 7.72
N GLU A 119 -9.41 -5.98 8.06
CA GLU A 119 -9.28 -7.01 9.09
C GLU A 119 -8.28 -8.10 8.70
N TRP A 120 -8.24 -8.48 7.42
CA TRP A 120 -7.22 -9.40 6.91
C TRP A 120 -5.81 -8.81 7.06
N SER A 121 -5.61 -7.55 6.67
CA SER A 121 -4.31 -6.88 6.73
C SER A 121 -3.82 -6.71 8.18
N LYS A 122 -4.71 -6.34 9.11
CA LYS A 122 -4.40 -6.29 10.55
C LYS A 122 -3.94 -7.66 11.09
N THR A 123 -4.65 -8.72 10.71
CA THR A 123 -4.33 -10.08 11.14
C THR A 123 -2.96 -10.50 10.61
N MET A 124 -2.69 -10.25 9.33
CA MET A 124 -1.41 -10.58 8.69
C MET A 124 -0.25 -9.85 9.36
N LEU A 125 -0.37 -8.53 9.56
CA LEU A 125 0.67 -7.73 10.22
C LEU A 125 0.89 -8.12 11.68
N SER A 126 -0.17 -8.46 12.41
CA SER A 126 -0.06 -8.95 13.79
C SER A 126 0.70 -10.27 13.86
N LEU A 127 0.43 -11.21 12.94
CA LEU A 127 1.15 -12.48 12.85
C LEU A 127 2.62 -12.29 12.47
N ALA A 128 2.91 -11.39 11.52
CA ALA A 128 4.28 -11.07 11.13
C ALA A 128 5.09 -10.53 12.32
N ARG A 129 4.56 -9.53 13.04
CA ARG A 129 5.20 -8.95 14.24
C ARG A 129 5.41 -9.96 15.36
N GLN A 130 4.45 -10.87 15.56
CA GLN A 130 4.61 -11.98 16.51
C GLN A 130 5.73 -12.92 16.07
N GLY A 131 5.79 -13.28 14.79
CA GLY A 131 6.86 -14.10 14.23
C GLY A 131 8.25 -13.49 14.41
N GLU A 132 8.40 -12.20 14.10
CA GLU A 132 9.64 -11.44 14.32
C GLU A 132 10.06 -11.46 15.79
N SER A 133 9.12 -11.16 16.69
CA SER A 133 9.39 -11.14 18.14
C SER A 133 9.86 -12.51 18.65
N LEU A 134 9.32 -13.61 18.10
CA LEU A 134 9.72 -14.98 18.49
C LEU A 134 11.12 -15.37 18.01
N ILE A 135 11.61 -14.78 16.92
CA ILE A 135 12.96 -15.03 16.38
C ILE A 135 14.02 -14.29 17.19
N GLU A 136 13.68 -13.12 17.73
CA GLU A 136 14.58 -12.28 18.53
C GLU A 136 14.67 -12.67 20.02
N LEU A 137 13.93 -13.70 20.45
CA LEU A 137 13.95 -14.23 21.82
C LEU A 137 15.30 -14.85 22.24
#